data_AF-A0A7C7HNG3-F1
#
_entry.id   AF-A0A7C7HNG3-F1
#
_cell.length_a   1.000
_cell.length_b   1.000
_cell.length_c   1.000
_cell.angle_alpha   90.00
_cell.angle_beta   90.00
_cell.angle_gamma   90.00
#
_symmetry.space_group_name_H-M   'P 1'
#
loop_
_entity.id
_entity.type
_entity.pdbx_description
1 polymer ?
#
loop_
_entity_poly.entity_id
_entity_poly.type
_entity_poly.pdbx_seq_one_letter_code
_entity_poly.pdbx_strand_id
1 'polypeptide(L)'
;MIPVLFFDVKEFLDLHDAGIVEEHMDACIDAGLHFAGINAEVMAGQWEFQIGPVQTPRVADELWIARWLLARIAENYDVTVSLDAKPVKGDWNGAGAHTNFSTNQMRV
;
A
#
# COMPACT_ATOMS: atom_id res chain seq x y z
N MET A 1 0.31 15.89 -19.53
CA MET A 1 0.86 15.82 -18.17
C MET A 1 0.62 14.41 -17.69
N ILE A 2 1.65 13.60 -17.52
CA ILE A 2 1.48 12.22 -17.04
C ILE A 2 2.11 12.16 -15.66
N PRO A 3 1.36 12.51 -14.59
CA PRO A 3 1.81 12.27 -13.23
C PRO A 3 1.95 10.78 -13.06
N VAL A 4 3.19 10.32 -12.98
CA VAL A 4 3.47 8.99 -12.46
C VAL A 4 3.37 9.12 -10.96
N LEU A 5 2.29 8.60 -10.39
CA LEU A 5 2.10 8.53 -8.96
C LEU A 5 2.44 7.13 -8.49
N PHE A 6 3.28 7.06 -7.45
CA PHE A 6 3.57 5.85 -6.69
C PHE A 6 3.08 6.11 -5.28
N PHE A 7 2.21 5.27 -4.77
CA PHE A 7 1.69 5.37 -3.39
C PHE A 7 2.25 4.25 -2.55
N ASP A 8 3.01 4.61 -1.52
CA ASP A 8 3.31 3.80 -0.34
C ASP A 8 2.08 3.86 0.59
N VAL A 9 1.57 2.73 1.07
CA VAL A 9 0.55 2.70 2.13
C VAL A 9 1.03 1.80 3.25
N LYS A 10 1.12 2.36 4.45
CA LYS A 10 1.50 1.62 5.66
C LYS A 10 0.27 1.04 6.35
N GLU A 11 0.12 -0.28 6.36
CA GLU A 11 -0.99 -0.98 6.99
C GLU A 11 -0.49 -1.83 8.18
N PHE A 12 -1.23 -1.81 9.29
CA PHE A 12 -0.90 -2.49 10.56
C PHE A 12 -1.65 -3.81 10.66
N LEU A 13 -1.01 -4.91 11.14
CA LEU A 13 -1.64 -6.07 11.78
C LEU A 13 -0.71 -7.02 12.58
N ASP A 14 -1.30 -7.70 13.57
CA ASP A 14 -0.63 -8.56 14.57
C ASP A 14 0.10 -9.79 14.00
N LEU A 15 1.36 -9.96 14.44
CA LEU A 15 2.23 -11.16 14.61
C LEU A 15 2.27 -12.32 13.60
N HIS A 16 1.48 -12.39 12.53
CA HIS A 16 1.61 -13.43 11.49
C HIS A 16 1.37 -12.85 10.08
N ASP A 17 2.47 -12.41 9.45
CA ASP A 17 2.47 -11.16 8.68
C ASP A 17 2.74 -11.34 7.16
N ALA A 18 3.63 -12.25 6.78
CA ALA A 18 4.08 -12.35 5.38
C ALA A 18 3.01 -12.94 4.42
N GLY A 19 2.20 -13.89 4.89
CA GLY A 19 1.24 -14.59 4.02
C GLY A 19 0.10 -13.68 3.52
N ILE A 20 -0.38 -12.76 4.36
CA ILE A 20 -1.45 -11.81 4.02
C ILE A 20 -0.94 -10.83 2.96
N VAL A 21 0.29 -10.34 3.14
CA VAL A 21 0.90 -9.34 2.26
C VAL A 21 1.25 -9.96 0.91
N GLU A 22 1.72 -11.21 0.88
CA GLU A 22 1.94 -11.97 -0.35
C GLU A 22 0.62 -12.26 -1.08
N GLU A 23 -0.43 -12.70 -0.37
CA GLU A 23 -1.75 -12.91 -0.96
C GLU A 23 -2.36 -11.61 -1.50
N HIS A 24 -2.15 -10.49 -0.80
CA HIS A 24 -2.58 -9.16 -1.26
C HIS A 24 -1.83 -8.72 -2.52
N MET A 25 -0.52 -8.94 -2.57
CA MET A 25 0.28 -8.68 -3.76
C MET A 25 -0.25 -9.48 -4.95
N ASP A 26 -0.45 -10.79 -4.79
CA ASP A 26 -0.96 -11.67 -5.84
C ASP A 26 -2.36 -11.23 -6.30
N ALA A 27 -3.26 -10.92 -5.36
CA ALA A 27 -4.61 -10.44 -5.67
C ALA A 27 -4.60 -9.10 -6.43
N CYS A 28 -3.68 -8.19 -6.11
CA CYS A 28 -3.53 -6.93 -6.83
C CYS A 28 -3.02 -7.14 -8.26
N ILE A 29 -2.06 -8.04 -8.44
CA ILE A 29 -1.51 -8.40 -9.76
C ILE A 29 -2.60 -9.06 -10.61
N ASP A 30 -3.35 -10.02 -10.05
CA ASP A 30 -4.44 -10.72 -10.73
C ASP A 30 -5.60 -9.79 -11.10
N ALA A 31 -5.88 -8.78 -10.26
CA ALA A 31 -6.84 -7.72 -10.55
C ALA A 31 -6.36 -6.73 -11.63
N GLY A 32 -5.12 -6.86 -12.10
CA GLY A 32 -4.51 -6.00 -13.13
C GLY A 32 -4.12 -4.62 -12.61
N LEU A 33 -3.91 -4.46 -11.30
CA LEU A 33 -3.40 -3.22 -10.71
C LEU A 33 -1.91 -3.07 -11.03
N HIS A 34 -1.42 -1.83 -11.12
CA HIS A 34 0.00 -1.57 -11.33
C HIS A 34 0.77 -1.73 -10.01
N PHE A 35 0.85 -2.96 -9.52
CA PHE A 35 1.56 -3.27 -8.29
C PHE A 35 3.08 -3.23 -8.50
N ALA A 36 3.78 -2.47 -7.67
CA ALA A 36 5.21 -2.19 -7.83
C ALA A 36 6.07 -2.94 -6.82
N GLY A 37 5.54 -3.27 -5.64
CA GLY A 37 6.29 -3.97 -4.61
C GLY A 37 5.63 -3.99 -3.24
N ILE A 38 6.30 -4.68 -2.32
CA ILE A 38 6.01 -4.75 -0.89
C ILE A 38 7.31 -4.72 -0.08
N ASN A 39 7.24 -4.21 1.14
CA ASN A 39 8.32 -4.32 2.13
C ASN A 39 7.77 -4.28 3.55
N ALA A 40 8.46 -5.00 4.45
CA ALA A 40 8.28 -4.82 5.87
C ALA A 40 8.85 -3.46 6.31
N GLU A 41 8.14 -2.79 7.22
CA GLU A 41 8.52 -1.49 7.74
C GLU A 41 9.18 -1.57 9.13
N VAL A 42 9.52 -0.41 9.69
CA VAL A 42 10.33 -0.35 10.92
C VAL A 42 9.59 -0.90 12.13
N MET A 43 8.27 -0.72 12.21
CA MET A 43 7.46 -1.25 13.29
C MET A 43 7.04 -2.70 12.98
N ALA A 44 7.15 -3.60 13.96
CA ALA A 44 6.65 -4.97 13.81
C ALA A 44 5.14 -4.96 13.52
N GLY A 45 4.68 -5.72 12.52
CA GLY A 45 3.29 -5.67 12.06
C GLY A 45 3.00 -4.54 11.07
N GLN A 46 3.98 -3.72 10.69
CA GLN A 46 3.82 -2.63 9.72
C GLN A 46 4.38 -3.06 8.37
N TRP A 47 3.57 -2.89 7.33
CA TRP A 47 3.94 -3.19 5.94
C TRP A 47 3.61 -2.06 5.02
N GLU A 48 4.39 -1.95 3.96
CA GLU A 48 4.17 -1.06 2.85
C GLU A 48 3.92 -1.87 1.58
N PHE A 49 2.90 -1.48 0.81
CA PHE A 49 2.71 -1.91 -0.57
C PHE A 49 2.70 -0.69 -1.48
N GLN A 50 3.08 -0.90 -2.74
CA GLN A 50 3.19 0.22 -3.66
C GLN A 50 2.46 0.04 -4.98
N ILE A 51 1.70 1.08 -5.37
CA ILE A 51 0.94 1.14 -6.64
C ILE A 51 1.55 2.21 -7.54
N GLY A 52 1.94 1.83 -8.75
CA GLY A 52 2.46 2.70 -9.80
C GLY A 52 3.58 2.03 -10.60
N PRO A 53 4.20 2.72 -11.56
CA PRO A 53 3.87 4.06 -12.04
C PRO A 53 2.59 4.08 -12.89
N VAL A 54 1.60 4.89 -12.51
CA VAL A 54 0.35 5.02 -13.29
C VAL A 54 -0.16 6.46 -13.32
N GLN A 55 -0.89 6.83 -14.38
CA GLN A 55 -1.36 8.19 -14.62
C GLN A 55 -2.52 8.56 -13.69
N THR A 56 -2.74 9.86 -13.44
CA THR A 56 -4.00 10.33 -12.87
C THR A 56 -5.14 10.28 -13.92
N PRO A 57 -6.39 10.03 -13.49
CA PRO A 57 -6.82 9.76 -12.12
C PRO A 57 -6.66 8.29 -11.67
N ARG A 58 -6.32 7.38 -12.60
CA ARG A 58 -6.31 5.93 -12.39
C ARG A 58 -5.54 5.47 -11.15
N VAL A 59 -4.43 6.11 -10.79
CA VAL A 59 -3.70 5.77 -9.56
C VAL A 59 -4.58 5.81 -8.30
N ALA A 60 -5.53 6.75 -8.22
CA ALA A 60 -6.40 6.87 -7.07
C ALA A 60 -7.41 5.72 -7.05
N ASP A 61 -7.92 5.35 -8.23
CA ASP A 61 -8.84 4.21 -8.39
C ASP A 61 -8.14 2.91 -7.97
N GLU A 62 -6.93 2.67 -8.48
CA GLU A 62 -6.14 1.47 -8.17
C GLU A 62 -5.75 1.41 -6.70
N LEU A 63 -5.36 2.53 -6.09
CA LEU A 63 -5.04 2.61 -4.66
C LEU A 63 -6.24 2.24 -3.79
N TRP A 64 -7.43 2.75 -4.13
CA TRP A 64 -8.65 2.43 -3.38
C TRP A 64 -9.05 0.97 -3.51
N ILE A 65 -8.91 0.39 -4.70
CA ILE A 65 -9.16 -1.04 -4.91
C ILE A 65 -8.13 -1.89 -4.16
N ALA A 66 -6.85 -1.53 -4.19
CA ALA A 66 -5.79 -2.22 -3.45
C ALA A 66 -6.06 -2.23 -1.94
N ARG A 67 -6.47 -1.09 -1.36
CA ARG A 67 -6.86 -0.99 0.06
C ARG A 67 -8.07 -1.85 0.38
N TRP A 68 -9.08 -1.83 -0.50
CA TRP A 68 -10.24 -2.68 -0.32
C TRP A 68 -9.85 -4.16 -0.34
N LEU A 69 -9.04 -4.60 -1.31
CA LEU A 69 -8.55 -5.98 -1.38
C LEU A 69 -7.80 -6.38 -0.11
N LEU A 70 -6.93 -5.51 0.43
CA LEU A 70 -6.19 -5.79 1.66
C LEU A 70 -7.14 -6.00 2.84
N ALA A 71 -8.10 -5.10 3.03
CA ALA A 71 -9.11 -5.25 4.08
C ALA A 71 -9.94 -6.54 3.90
N ARG A 72 -10.31 -6.91 2.66
CA ARG A 72 -11.06 -8.14 2.37
C ARG A 72 -10.26 -9.40 2.64
N ILE A 73 -8.97 -9.41 2.33
CA ILE A 73 -8.08 -10.55 2.60
C ILE A 73 -7.85 -10.66 4.09
N ALA A 74 -7.58 -9.56 4.78
CA ALA A 74 -7.37 -9.50 6.23
C ALA A 74 -8.56 -10.07 7.03
N GLU A 75 -9.80 -9.90 6.56
CA GLU A 75 -10.98 -10.53 7.15
C GLU A 75 -10.88 -12.08 7.23
N ASN A 76 -10.23 -12.74 6.27
CA ASN A 76 -10.04 -14.20 6.28
C ASN A 76 -9.08 -14.66 7.39
N TYR A 77 -8.26 -13.75 7.90
CA TYR A 77 -7.25 -14.00 8.93
C TYR A 77 -7.68 -13.49 10.31
N ASP A 78 -8.93 -13.03 10.46
CA ASP A 78 -9.49 -12.42 11.69
C ASP A 78 -8.67 -11.23 12.20
N VAL A 79 -8.29 -10.38 11.25
CA VAL A 79 -7.19 -9.45 11.38
C VAL A 79 -7.65 -8.09 10.81
N THR A 80 -7.50 -7.01 11.57
CA THR A 80 -8.01 -5.66 11.25
C THR A 80 -6.93 -4.69 10.74
N VAL A 81 -7.10 -4.22 9.50
CA VAL A 81 -6.24 -3.18 8.91
C VAL A 81 -6.50 -1.80 9.54
N SER A 82 -5.43 -1.06 9.86
CA SER A 82 -5.50 0.37 10.19
C SER A 82 -4.68 1.23 9.22
N LEU A 83 -5.27 2.35 8.80
CA LEU A 83 -4.65 3.42 7.99
C LEU A 83 -4.37 4.69 8.80
N ASP A 84 -4.47 4.62 10.13
CA ASP A 84 -4.21 5.76 10.99
C ASP A 84 -2.74 6.17 10.89
N ALA A 85 -2.46 7.46 10.72
CA ALA A 85 -1.08 7.98 10.63
C ALA A 85 -0.21 7.63 11.86
N LYS A 86 -0.85 7.29 12.98
CA LYS A 86 -0.19 6.89 14.23
C LYS A 86 -1.06 5.84 14.96
N PRO A 87 -0.96 4.55 14.60
CA PRO A 87 -1.82 3.51 15.17
C PRO A 87 -1.46 3.22 16.63
N VAL A 88 -0.17 3.29 16.97
CA VAL A 88 0.33 3.08 18.33
C VAL A 88 0.98 4.35 18.87
N LYS A 89 0.53 4.80 20.06
CA LYS A 89 1.10 5.96 20.75
C LYS A 89 2.49 5.64 21.30
N GLY A 90 3.32 6.68 21.44
CA GLY A 90 4.69 6.56 21.95
C GLY A 90 5.73 6.60 20.83
N ASP A 91 6.89 6.01 21.12
CA ASP A 91 8.10 6.05 20.28
C ASP A 91 8.10 4.96 19.18
N TRP A 92 6.95 4.80 18.53
CA TRP A 92 6.77 3.91 17.39
C TRP A 92 6.72 4.70 16.09
N ASN A 93 7.04 4.10 14.96
CA ASN A 93 6.98 4.79 13.67
C ASN A 93 5.53 5.15 13.30
N GLY A 94 5.38 6.23 12.53
CA GLY A 94 4.09 6.60 11.94
C GLY A 94 3.82 5.82 10.65
N ALA A 95 2.56 5.83 10.23
CA ALA A 95 2.14 5.41 8.91
C ALA A 95 2.04 6.62 7.98
N GLY A 96 2.58 6.51 6.77
CA GLY A 96 2.60 7.58 5.78
C GLY A 96 2.00 7.12 4.47
N ALA A 97 1.80 8.07 3.55
CA ALA A 97 1.44 7.76 2.18
C ALA A 97 2.32 8.54 1.19
N HIS A 98 3.58 8.11 1.07
CA HIS A 98 4.52 8.81 0.20
C HIS A 98 4.04 8.77 -1.24
N THR A 99 4.13 9.91 -1.91
CA THR A 99 3.57 10.12 -3.25
C THR A 99 4.67 10.64 -4.17
N ASN A 100 5.20 9.76 -5.02
CA ASN A 100 6.16 10.18 -6.05
C ASN A 100 5.42 10.86 -7.20
N PHE A 101 6.00 11.87 -7.83
CA PHE A 101 5.36 12.57 -8.97
C PHE A 101 6.40 12.93 -10.03
N SER A 102 6.05 12.77 -11.31
CA SER A 102 6.84 13.32 -12.41
C SER A 102 5.99 13.74 -13.59
N THR A 103 6.43 14.74 -14.35
CA THR A 103 5.86 15.15 -15.65
C THR A 103 6.74 14.67 -16.80
N ASN A 104 6.28 14.77 -18.05
CA ASN A 104 7.13 14.45 -19.20
C ASN A 104 8.39 15.32 -19.23
N GLN A 105 8.27 16.60 -18.84
CA GLN A 105 9.39 17.54 -18.77
C GLN A 105 10.39 17.24 -17.64
N MET A 106 10.00 16.47 -16.62
CA MET A 106 10.89 16.04 -15.55
C MET A 106 11.67 14.76 -15.88
N ARG A 107 11.29 14.08 -16.97
CA ARG A 107 11.84 12.76 -17.38
C ARG A 107 12.69 12.82 -18.65
N VAL A 108 12.97 14.03 -19.15
CA VAL A 108 13.81 14.30 -20.34
C VAL A 108 15.24 14.65 -19.95
#